data_AF-A0A6L3X303-F1
#
_entry.id   AF-A0A6L3X303-F1
#
_cell.length_a   1.000
_cell.length_b   1.000
_cell.length_c   1.000
_cell.angle_alpha   90.00
_cell.angle_beta   90.00
_cell.angle_gamma   90.00
#
_symmetry.space_group_name_H-M   'P 1'
#
loop_
_entity.id
_entity.type
_entity.pdbx_description
1 polymer ?
#
loop_
_entity_poly.entity_id
_entity_poly.type
_entity_poly.pdbx_seq_one_letter_code
_entity_poly.pdbx_strand_id
1 'polypeptide(L)'
;VLGAGEGWAKSILFNSRVRDEFETFFHRPQTLALGVCNGCQMMSNLRELIPGSEAWPRFVRNQSDRFEARFSLVEVTQSPSLLLQGMVGSQMPIAVSHGEGQVEVRDAAHLAQLESKGLVALRFVDNFGKVTETYPANPNGSANGITAVTSESGRV
;
A
#
# COMPACT_ATOMS: atom_id res chain seq x y z
N VAL A 1 -11.24 13.61 -12.30
CA VAL A 1 -10.13 12.66 -12.49
C VAL A 1 -10.67 11.25 -12.24
N LEU A 2 -10.23 10.23 -12.98
CA LEU A 2 -10.79 8.87 -12.96
C LEU A 2 -10.33 8.01 -11.75
N GLY A 3 -10.02 8.63 -10.60
CA GLY A 3 -9.33 7.99 -9.48
C GLY A 3 -7.80 8.07 -9.61
N ALA A 4 -7.11 8.25 -8.49
CA ALA A 4 -5.65 8.38 -8.46
C ALA A 4 -4.97 7.05 -8.81
N GLY A 5 -3.98 7.11 -9.71
CA GLY A 5 -3.28 5.92 -10.22
C GLY A 5 -4.05 5.10 -11.25
N GLU A 6 -5.39 5.20 -11.30
CA GLU A 6 -6.21 4.39 -12.22
C GLU A 6 -5.91 4.66 -13.70
N GLY A 7 -5.79 5.93 -14.11
CA GLY A 7 -5.49 6.27 -15.50
C GLY A 7 -4.13 5.76 -15.96
N TRP A 8 -3.14 5.75 -15.06
CA TRP A 8 -1.81 5.21 -15.33
C TRP A 8 -1.83 3.68 -15.41
N ALA A 9 -2.48 3.01 -14.44
CA ALA A 9 -2.60 1.55 -14.48
C ALA A 9 -3.37 1.08 -15.71
N LYS A 10 -4.52 1.69 -16.02
CA LYS A 10 -5.35 1.32 -17.16
C LYS A 10 -4.67 1.57 -18.50
N SER A 11 -3.82 2.59 -18.63
CA SER A 11 -3.05 2.79 -19.86
C SER A 11 -2.01 1.69 -20.10
N ILE A 12 -1.43 1.14 -19.04
CA ILE A 12 -0.59 -0.06 -19.09
C ILE A 12 -1.45 -1.27 -19.48
N LEU A 13 -2.53 -1.53 -18.76
CA LEU A 13 -3.39 -2.71 -18.96
C LEU A 13 -4.03 -2.77 -20.35
N PHE A 14 -4.41 -1.63 -20.92
CA PHE A 14 -5.08 -1.55 -22.23
C PHE A 14 -4.10 -1.50 -23.40
N ASN A 15 -2.80 -1.44 -23.16
CA ASN A 15 -1.77 -1.59 -24.19
C ASN A 15 -1.09 -2.94 -24.01
N SER A 16 -1.46 -3.95 -24.80
CA SER A 16 -0.96 -5.32 -24.64
C SER A 16 0.56 -5.41 -24.58
N ARG A 17 1.28 -4.69 -25.45
CA ARG A 17 2.75 -4.69 -25.45
C ARG A 17 3.33 -4.20 -24.11
N VAL A 18 2.76 -3.13 -23.55
CA VAL A 18 3.24 -2.57 -22.27
C VAL A 18 2.80 -3.44 -21.10
N ARG A 19 1.55 -3.94 -21.12
CA ARG A 19 1.06 -4.92 -20.14
C ARG A 19 2.01 -6.12 -20.03
N ASP A 20 2.35 -6.74 -21.16
CA ASP A 20 3.22 -7.92 -21.20
C ASP A 20 4.62 -7.62 -20.67
N GLU A 21 5.14 -6.41 -20.89
CA GLU A 21 6.43 -5.96 -20.37
C GLU A 21 6.43 -5.85 -18.84
N PHE A 22 5.37 -5.28 -18.25
CA PHE A 22 5.20 -5.20 -16.80
C PHE A 22 4.97 -6.58 -16.16
N GLU A 23 4.09 -7.40 -16.74
CA GLU A 23 3.84 -8.78 -16.27
C GLU A 23 5.15 -9.60 -16.29
N THR A 24 5.89 -9.55 -17.40
CA THR A 24 7.21 -10.21 -17.50
C THR A 24 8.18 -9.69 -16.43
N PHE A 25 8.21 -8.38 -16.17
CA PHE A 25 9.06 -7.80 -15.15
C PHE A 25 8.73 -8.31 -13.74
N PHE A 26 7.46 -8.35 -13.34
CA PHE A 26 7.04 -8.80 -12.02
C PHE A 26 7.21 -10.32 -11.82
N HIS A 27 7.08 -11.10 -12.90
CA HIS A 27 7.26 -12.56 -12.87
C HIS A 27 8.73 -13.02 -12.87
N ARG A 28 9.70 -12.14 -13.17
CA ARG A 28 11.12 -12.49 -13.04
C ARG A 28 11.45 -12.80 -11.57
N PRO A 29 12.33 -13.78 -11.29
CA PRO A 29 12.51 -14.32 -9.94
C PRO A 29 13.23 -13.40 -8.96
N GLN A 30 13.94 -12.37 -9.44
CA GLN A 30 14.85 -11.54 -8.63
C GLN A 30 14.64 -10.03 -8.84
N THR A 31 13.60 -9.63 -9.57
CA THR A 31 13.26 -8.21 -9.71
C THR A 31 12.68 -7.68 -8.40
N LEU A 32 13.01 -6.43 -8.09
CA LEU A 32 12.45 -5.66 -6.98
C LEU A 32 11.67 -4.47 -7.54
N ALA A 33 10.57 -4.10 -6.90
CA ALA A 33 9.80 -2.91 -7.23
C ALA A 33 9.31 -2.19 -5.98
N LEU A 34 9.05 -0.90 -6.11
CA LEU A 34 8.51 -0.05 -5.05
C LEU A 34 7.52 0.96 -5.65
N GLY A 35 6.30 0.98 -5.11
CA GLY A 35 5.30 1.98 -5.41
C GLY A 35 5.14 2.96 -4.25
N VAL A 36 5.37 4.25 -4.47
CA VAL A 36 5.19 5.30 -3.44
C VAL A 36 4.07 6.24 -3.84
N CYS A 37 3.14 6.52 -2.91
CA CYS A 37 2.00 7.42 -3.12
C CYS A 37 1.22 7.10 -4.40
N ASN A 38 1.36 7.89 -5.47
CA ASN A 38 0.69 7.62 -6.74
C ASN A 38 1.18 6.33 -7.43
N GLY A 39 2.44 5.96 -7.22
CA GLY A 39 2.97 4.66 -7.65
C GLY A 39 2.34 3.49 -6.89
N CYS A 40 2.07 3.65 -5.59
CA CYS A 40 1.35 2.65 -4.79
C CYS A 40 -0.08 2.45 -5.32
N GLN A 41 -0.79 3.56 -5.57
CA GLN A 41 -2.13 3.53 -6.15
C GLN A 41 -2.14 2.86 -7.54
N MET A 42 -1.20 3.22 -8.41
CA MET A 42 -1.06 2.60 -9.73
C MET A 42 -0.80 1.09 -9.61
N MET A 43 0.15 0.66 -8.77
CA MET A 43 0.47 -0.76 -8.60
C MET A 43 -0.67 -1.56 -7.97
N SER A 44 -1.44 -0.97 -7.05
CA SER A 44 -2.65 -1.60 -6.50
C SER A 44 -3.70 -1.90 -7.60
N ASN A 45 -3.77 -1.05 -8.62
CA ASN A 45 -4.61 -1.25 -9.80
C ASN A 45 -3.98 -2.21 -10.85
N LEU A 46 -2.69 -2.54 -10.74
CA LEU A 46 -1.99 -3.54 -11.56
C LEU A 46 -1.88 -4.91 -10.87
N ARG A 47 -2.59 -5.16 -9.77
CA ARG A 47 -2.48 -6.41 -9.00
C ARG A 47 -2.65 -7.69 -9.84
N GLU A 48 -3.38 -7.64 -10.97
CA GLU A 48 -3.52 -8.80 -11.87
C GLU A 48 -2.20 -9.22 -12.56
N LEU A 49 -1.20 -8.32 -12.61
CA LEU A 49 0.11 -8.58 -13.20
C LEU A 49 1.20 -8.88 -12.15
N ILE A 50 0.88 -8.82 -10.85
CA ILE A 50 1.85 -8.88 -9.74
C ILE A 50 1.60 -10.16 -8.93
N PRO A 51 2.51 -11.15 -8.98
CA PRO A 51 2.38 -12.38 -8.20
C PRO A 51 2.30 -12.12 -6.68
N GLY A 52 1.38 -12.80 -5.99
CA GLY A 52 1.26 -12.70 -4.53
C GLY A 52 0.64 -11.39 -4.04
N SER A 53 -0.09 -10.68 -4.91
CA SER A 53 -0.78 -9.42 -4.60
C SER A 53 -2.31 -9.57 -4.49
N GLU A 54 -2.83 -10.80 -4.45
CA GLU A 54 -4.27 -11.09 -4.54
C GLU A 54 -5.07 -10.50 -3.36
N ALA A 55 -4.41 -10.34 -2.21
CA ALA A 55 -4.98 -9.75 -0.99
C ALA A 55 -4.77 -8.23 -0.89
N TRP A 56 -4.15 -7.58 -1.89
CA TRP A 56 -3.89 -6.15 -1.82
C TRP A 56 -5.20 -5.34 -1.83
N PRO A 57 -5.26 -4.27 -1.01
CA PRO A 57 -6.40 -3.37 -0.98
C PRO A 57 -6.38 -2.39 -2.16
N ARG A 58 -7.45 -1.61 -2.28
CA ARG A 58 -7.45 -0.37 -3.08
C ARG A 58 -7.08 0.82 -2.20
N PHE A 59 -6.67 1.90 -2.84
CA PHE A 59 -6.46 3.19 -2.18
C PHE A 59 -7.49 4.20 -2.72
N VAL A 60 -8.30 4.74 -1.82
CA VAL A 60 -9.44 5.60 -2.14
C VAL A 60 -9.37 6.90 -1.35
N ARG A 61 -10.36 7.78 -1.59
CA ARG A 61 -10.51 9.07 -0.92
C ARG A 61 -10.31 8.94 0.59
N ASN A 62 -9.50 9.83 1.17
CA ASN A 62 -9.32 9.88 2.63
C ASN A 62 -10.68 10.04 3.33
N GLN A 63 -10.85 9.43 4.51
CA GLN A 63 -12.08 9.56 5.30
C GLN A 63 -12.40 11.02 5.69
N SER A 64 -11.37 11.87 5.80
CA SER A 64 -11.53 13.31 6.05
C SER A 64 -12.09 14.10 4.87
N ASP A 65 -12.22 13.49 3.69
CA ASP A 65 -12.54 14.11 2.41
C ASP A 65 -11.63 15.32 2.05
N ARG A 66 -10.40 15.31 2.58
CA ARG A 66 -9.40 16.36 2.41
C ARG A 66 -8.08 15.78 1.96
N PHE A 67 -7.31 16.60 1.26
CA PHE A 67 -5.89 16.31 1.03
C PHE A 67 -5.12 16.50 2.34
N GLU A 68 -4.28 15.54 2.70
CA GLU A 68 -3.49 15.56 3.93
C GLU A 68 -2.01 15.69 3.58
N ALA A 69 -1.41 16.81 3.98
CA ALA A 69 0.03 17.04 3.98
C ALA A 69 0.50 17.01 5.44
N ARG A 70 1.13 15.92 5.85
CA ARG A 70 1.48 15.63 7.25
C ARG A 70 2.89 15.09 7.39
N PHE A 71 3.38 15.15 8.62
CA PHE A 71 4.52 14.39 9.07
C PHE A 71 4.00 13.40 10.12
N SER A 72 3.64 12.20 9.68
CA SER A 72 2.88 11.22 10.47
C SER A 72 3.81 10.16 11.04
N LEU A 73 3.52 9.69 12.25
CA LEU A 73 4.28 8.63 12.89
C LEU A 73 3.83 7.26 12.37
N VAL A 74 4.80 6.43 11.98
CA VAL A 74 4.54 5.05 11.54
C VAL A 74 5.42 4.07 12.31
N GLU A 75 4.96 2.84 12.40
CA GLU A 75 5.76 1.69 12.81
C GLU A 75 6.02 0.76 11.63
N VAL A 76 7.23 0.19 11.58
CA VAL A 76 7.57 -0.88 10.65
C VAL A 76 7.14 -2.21 11.25
N THR A 77 6.25 -2.91 10.55
CA THR A 77 5.67 -4.19 10.99
C THR A 77 6.33 -5.38 10.30
N GLN A 78 6.28 -6.54 10.95
CA GLN A 78 6.84 -7.78 10.39
C GLN A 78 6.07 -8.16 9.12
N SER A 79 6.80 -8.30 8.01
CA SER A 79 6.26 -8.73 6.72
C SER A 79 7.36 -9.38 5.86
N PRO A 80 7.03 -9.99 4.71
CA PRO A 80 8.02 -10.46 3.75
C PRO A 80 8.89 -9.36 3.11
N SER A 81 8.56 -8.08 3.27
CA SER A 81 9.15 -6.99 2.48
C SER A 81 10.69 -6.95 2.60
N LEU A 82 11.36 -7.20 1.48
CA LEU A 82 12.82 -7.18 1.40
C LEU A 82 13.38 -5.76 1.55
N LEU A 83 12.58 -4.74 1.20
CA LEU A 83 12.98 -3.33 1.29
C LEU A 83 12.99 -2.79 2.73
N LEU A 84 12.33 -3.49 3.66
CA LEU A 84 12.23 -3.13 5.07
C LEU A 84 13.01 -4.08 5.98
N GLN A 85 13.92 -4.86 5.41
CA GLN A 85 14.78 -5.78 6.14
C GLN A 85 15.57 -5.01 7.22
N GLY A 86 15.61 -5.56 8.43
CA GLY A 86 16.32 -4.97 9.56
C GLY A 86 15.63 -3.77 10.21
N MET A 87 14.47 -3.33 9.70
CA MET A 87 13.77 -2.14 10.21
C MET A 87 12.57 -2.47 11.11
N VAL A 88 12.11 -3.72 11.14
CA VAL A 88 10.93 -4.15 11.92
C VAL A 88 11.02 -3.72 13.38
N GLY A 89 9.92 -3.16 13.89
CA GLY A 89 9.81 -2.59 15.23
C GLY A 89 10.26 -1.13 15.35
N SER A 90 10.87 -0.56 14.31
CA SER A 90 11.23 0.86 14.31
C SER A 90 9.98 1.74 14.24
N GLN A 91 9.98 2.83 14.99
CA GLN A 91 8.97 3.88 14.94
C GLN A 91 9.62 5.21 14.59
N MET A 92 9.13 5.86 13.53
CA MET A 92 9.70 7.11 13.04
C MET A 92 8.69 7.89 12.20
N PRO A 93 8.77 9.22 12.19
CA PRO A 93 7.87 10.02 11.38
C PRO A 93 8.26 9.95 9.89
N ILE A 94 7.26 9.96 9.03
CA ILE A 94 7.40 9.95 7.57
C ILE A 94 6.55 11.06 6.93
N ALA A 95 7.00 11.58 5.79
CA ALA A 95 6.22 12.52 5.01
C ALA A 95 4.97 11.85 4.41
N VAL A 96 3.81 12.47 4.60
CA VAL A 96 2.52 12.07 4.05
C VAL A 96 1.97 13.22 3.21
N SER A 97 1.55 12.93 1.98
CA SER A 97 1.04 13.95 1.06
C SER A 97 0.07 13.34 0.04
N HIS A 98 -1.17 13.09 0.47
CA HIS A 98 -2.18 12.44 -0.39
C HIS A 98 -3.62 12.84 -0.05
N GLY A 99 -4.50 12.78 -1.05
CA GLY A 99 -5.97 12.90 -0.89
C GLY A 99 -6.73 11.59 -1.07
N GLU A 100 -6.07 10.54 -1.56
CA GLU A 100 -6.65 9.22 -1.86
C GLU A 100 -5.76 8.10 -1.29
N GLY A 101 -5.50 8.15 0.02
CA GLY A 101 -4.62 7.19 0.70
C GLY A 101 -5.35 6.20 1.61
N GLN A 102 -6.68 6.24 1.69
CA GLN A 102 -7.42 5.32 2.55
C GLN A 102 -7.39 3.91 1.96
N VAL A 103 -7.00 2.94 2.77
CA VAL A 103 -7.07 1.51 2.46
C VAL A 103 -8.52 1.05 2.42
N GLU A 104 -8.99 0.64 1.25
CA GLU A 104 -10.31 0.06 1.02
C GLU A 104 -10.18 -1.45 0.78
N VAL A 105 -10.87 -2.23 1.62
CA VAL A 105 -11.04 -3.67 1.48
C VAL A 105 -12.48 -3.98 1.05
N ARG A 106 -12.69 -5.12 0.39
CA ARG A 106 -14.04 -5.53 -0.08
C ARG A 106 -15.00 -5.79 1.08
N ASP A 107 -14.49 -6.42 2.13
CA ASP A 107 -15.22 -6.83 3.33
C ASP A 107 -14.23 -7.18 4.45
N ALA A 108 -14.76 -7.55 5.61
CA ALA A 108 -13.95 -7.96 6.77
C ALA A 108 -13.12 -9.23 6.52
N ALA A 109 -13.58 -10.14 5.65
CA ALA A 109 -12.84 -11.35 5.31
C ALA A 109 -11.60 -11.02 4.48
N HIS A 110 -11.69 -10.05 3.57
CA HIS A 110 -10.55 -9.54 2.81
C HIS A 110 -9.50 -8.89 3.73
N LEU A 111 -9.92 -8.07 4.70
CA LEU A 111 -9.00 -7.49 5.70
C LEU A 111 -8.33 -8.58 6.52
N ALA A 112 -9.10 -9.54 7.04
CA ALA A 112 -8.56 -10.66 7.81
C ALA A 112 -7.57 -11.52 6.99
N GLN A 113 -7.83 -11.70 5.69
CA GLN A 113 -6.92 -12.40 4.79
C GLN A 113 -5.59 -11.63 4.62
N LEU A 114 -5.65 -10.32 4.37
CA LEU A 114 -4.46 -9.47 4.23
C LEU A 114 -3.61 -9.53 5.50
N GLU A 115 -4.25 -9.42 6.66
CA GLU A 115 -3.61 -9.46 7.98
C GLU A 115 -3.01 -10.84 8.29
N SER A 116 -3.78 -11.92 8.10
CA SER A 116 -3.31 -13.29 8.39
C SER A 116 -2.18 -13.76 7.48
N LYS A 117 -2.11 -13.24 6.24
CA LYS A 117 -0.95 -13.46 5.37
C LYS A 117 0.30 -12.68 5.78
N GLY A 118 0.21 -11.76 6.76
CA GLY A 118 1.34 -10.98 7.24
C GLY A 118 1.90 -10.01 6.19
N LEU A 119 1.06 -9.49 5.30
CA LEU A 119 1.50 -8.65 4.18
C LEU A 119 1.55 -7.15 4.52
N VAL A 120 1.03 -6.74 5.67
CA VAL A 120 1.09 -5.34 6.13
C VAL A 120 2.52 -5.01 6.55
N ALA A 121 3.08 -3.94 6.00
CA ALA A 121 4.48 -3.57 6.19
C ALA A 121 4.67 -2.29 7.01
N LEU A 122 3.75 -1.33 6.91
CA LEU A 122 3.74 -0.11 7.73
C LEU A 122 2.34 0.15 8.29
N ARG A 123 2.30 0.63 9.55
CA ARG A 123 1.07 1.13 10.18
C ARG A 123 1.27 2.53 10.75
N PHE A 124 0.23 3.36 10.67
CA PHE A 124 0.15 4.59 11.45
C PHE A 124 -0.02 4.26 12.92
N VAL A 125 0.75 4.97 13.74
CA VAL A 125 0.66 4.90 15.20
C VAL A 125 0.43 6.30 15.77
N ASP A 126 -0.23 6.35 16.93
CA ASP A 126 -0.28 7.59 17.71
C ASP A 126 1.07 7.87 18.39
N ASN A 127 1.19 9.05 19.01
CA ASN A 127 2.42 9.45 19.70
C ASN A 127 2.70 8.61 20.98
N PHE A 128 1.78 7.74 21.39
CA PHE A 128 2.00 6.77 22.46
C PHE A 128 2.52 5.43 21.91
N GLY A 129 2.79 5.35 20.60
CA GLY A 129 3.32 4.17 19.92
C GLY A 129 2.28 3.10 19.67
N LYS A 130 0.97 3.41 19.75
CA LYS A 130 -0.12 2.45 19.51
C LYS A 130 -0.68 2.63 18.10
N VAL A 131 -0.88 1.52 17.40
CA VAL A 131 -1.61 1.50 16.12
C VAL A 131 -2.95 2.22 16.28
N THR A 132 -3.28 3.09 15.33
CA THR A 132 -4.45 3.97 15.47
C THR A 132 -5.22 4.16 14.17
N GLU A 133 -6.52 4.37 14.32
CA GLU A 133 -7.42 4.87 13.27
C GLU A 133 -7.87 6.31 13.56
N THR A 134 -7.39 6.89 14.67
CA THR A 134 -7.78 8.24 15.10
C THR A 134 -7.05 9.30 14.28
N TYR A 135 -7.84 10.20 13.68
CA TYR A 135 -7.33 11.37 12.97
C TYR A 135 -6.73 12.41 13.94
N PRO A 136 -5.62 13.10 13.59
CA PRO A 136 -4.84 13.00 12.36
C PRO A 136 -3.62 12.07 12.46
N ALA A 137 -3.45 11.32 13.56
CA ALA A 137 -2.34 10.38 13.71
C ALA A 137 -2.37 9.31 12.61
N ASN A 138 -3.56 8.78 12.34
CA ASN A 138 -3.89 8.15 11.07
C ASN A 138 -4.57 9.20 10.17
N PRO A 139 -3.90 9.69 9.11
CA PRO A 139 -4.38 10.83 8.34
C PRO A 139 -5.51 10.47 7.36
N ASN A 140 -5.67 9.19 6.99
CA ASN A 140 -6.61 8.78 5.94
C ASN A 140 -7.76 7.89 6.40
N GLY A 141 -7.73 7.38 7.64
CA GLY A 141 -8.77 6.50 8.17
C GLY A 141 -8.63 5.05 7.68
N SER A 142 -7.41 4.61 7.34
CA SER A 142 -7.16 3.22 6.97
C SER A 142 -7.32 2.29 8.18
N ALA A 143 -8.07 1.21 8.01
CA ALA A 143 -8.29 0.19 9.03
C ALA A 143 -6.95 -0.38 9.55
N ASN A 144 -6.87 -0.65 10.85
CA ASN A 144 -5.67 -1.12 11.54
C ASN A 144 -4.41 -0.28 11.26
N GLY A 145 -4.57 1.01 10.94
CA GLY A 145 -3.47 1.91 10.60
C GLY A 145 -2.74 1.57 9.29
N ILE A 146 -3.20 0.62 8.48
CA ILE A 146 -2.44 0.10 7.33
C ILE A 146 -2.09 1.23 6.35
N THR A 147 -0.81 1.32 5.97
CA THR A 147 -0.40 2.30 4.94
C THR A 147 0.65 1.77 3.96
N ALA A 148 1.16 0.56 4.17
CA ALA A 148 1.98 -0.15 3.18
C ALA A 148 1.71 -1.65 3.25
N VAL A 149 1.73 -2.29 2.09
CA VAL A 149 1.62 -3.74 1.94
C VAL A 149 2.73 -4.24 1.02
N THR A 150 3.07 -5.52 1.13
CA THR A 150 4.03 -6.20 0.25
C THR A 150 3.39 -7.43 -0.40
N SER A 151 4.02 -7.95 -1.45
CA SER A 151 3.68 -9.24 -2.06
C SER A 151 4.13 -10.41 -1.19
N GLU A 152 3.55 -11.60 -1.39
CA GLU A 152 3.95 -12.82 -0.63
C GLU A 152 5.44 -13.14 -0.71
N SER A 153 6.08 -12.83 -1.85
CA SER A 153 7.53 -13.03 -2.02
C SER A 153 8.40 -11.94 -1.39
N GLY A 154 7.81 -10.81 -0.98
CA GLY A 154 8.52 -9.67 -0.40
C GLY A 154 9.26 -8.76 -1.38
N ARG A 155 9.23 -9.09 -2.68
CA ARG A 155 10.01 -8.39 -3.72
C ARG A 155 9.34 -7.11 -4.24
N VAL A 156 8.05 -6.98 -3.99
CA VAL A 156 7.20 -5.83 -4.32
C VAL A 156 6.53 -5.36 -3.06
#